data_AF-A0AAD7YLB8-F1
#
_entry.id   AF-A0AAD7YLB8-F1
#
_cell.length_a   1.000
_cell.length_b   1.000
_cell.length_c   1.000
_cell.angle_alpha   90.00
_cell.angle_beta   90.00
_cell.angle_gamma   90.00
#
_symmetry.space_group_name_H-M   'P 1'
#
loop_
_entity.id
_entity.type
_entity.pdbx_description
1 polymer ?
#
loop_
_entity_poly.entity_id
_entity_poly.type
_entity_poly.pdbx_seq_one_letter_code
_entity_poly.pdbx_strand_id
1 'polypeptide(L)'
;MSEGQTPDWDINDAAVPRVAAFDSSGEWCDGHVRRVCPPACEEARQHASGWAMRHTNNHNVHILKKSCLGVSTGLLTKMQTT
;
A
#
# COMPACT_ATOMS: atom_id res chain seq x y z
N MET A 1 -10.19 -19.70 5.53
CA MET A 1 -8.73 -19.58 5.72
C MET A 1 -8.53 -18.37 6.62
N SER A 2 -7.91 -18.58 7.78
CA SER A 2 -7.88 -17.60 8.86
C SER A 2 -6.91 -16.47 8.50
N GLU A 3 -7.43 -15.33 8.07
CA GLU A 3 -6.61 -14.12 7.90
C GLU A 3 -6.07 -13.72 9.27
N GLY A 4 -4.74 -13.82 9.41
CA GLY A 4 -4.03 -13.42 10.61
C GLY A 4 -4.39 -11.99 10.95
N GLN A 5 -4.92 -11.80 12.15
CA GLN A 5 -5.28 -10.52 12.72
C GLN A 5 -3.98 -9.70 12.85
N THR A 6 -3.67 -8.91 11.82
CA THR A 6 -2.58 -7.94 11.89
C THR A 6 -2.98 -6.87 12.92
N PRO A 7 -2.06 -6.43 13.79
CA PRO A 7 -2.35 -5.36 14.74
C PRO A 7 -2.94 -4.16 13.98
N ASP A 8 -4.00 -3.55 14.51
CA ASP A 8 -4.63 -2.38 13.90
C ASP A 8 -3.70 -1.18 14.09
N TRP A 9 -2.80 -0.98 13.13
CA TRP A 9 -1.97 0.21 13.02
C TRP A 9 -2.31 0.91 11.70
N ASP A 10 -2.23 2.24 11.74
CA ASP A 10 -2.42 3.08 10.59
C ASP A 10 -1.10 3.74 10.17
N ILE A 11 -0.94 3.99 8.87
CA ILE A 11 0.27 4.64 8.34
C ILE A 11 0.46 6.08 8.84
N ASN A 12 -0.62 6.72 9.32
CA ASN A 12 -0.56 8.04 9.92
C ASN A 12 -0.26 8.02 11.42
N ASP A 13 -0.13 6.84 12.04
CA ASP A 13 0.25 6.74 13.44
C ASP A 13 1.67 7.28 13.65
N ALA A 14 1.89 7.94 14.79
CA ALA A 14 3.20 8.50 15.15
C ALA A 14 4.30 7.43 15.23
N ALA A 15 3.93 6.17 15.45
CA ALA A 15 4.84 5.04 15.46
C ALA A 15 4.19 3.82 14.80
N VAL A 16 4.81 3.34 13.72
CA VAL A 16 4.43 2.07 13.07
C VAL A 16 5.10 0.92 13.82
N PRO A 17 4.38 -0.18 14.13
CA PRO A 17 4.96 -1.31 14.83
C PRO A 17 6.11 -1.94 14.03
N ARG A 18 7.11 -2.47 14.74
CA ARG A 18 8.21 -3.18 14.10
C ARG A 18 7.69 -4.49 13.50
N VAL A 19 7.77 -4.60 12.19
CA VAL A 19 7.22 -5.74 11.46
C VAL A 19 8.18 -6.93 11.52
N ALA A 20 7.67 -8.10 11.90
CA ALA A 20 8.44 -9.35 12.02
C ALA A 20 8.25 -10.29 10.81
N ALA A 21 7.24 -10.05 9.98
CA ALA A 21 6.91 -10.86 8.81
C ALA A 21 6.56 -9.95 7.62
N PHE A 22 7.09 -10.27 6.45
CA PHE A 22 6.87 -9.49 5.24
C PHE A 22 5.90 -10.20 4.30
N ASP A 23 5.05 -9.42 3.66
CA ASP A 23 4.18 -9.85 2.57
C ASP A 23 4.96 -9.98 1.26
N SER A 24 4.48 -10.87 0.40
CA SER A 24 4.90 -10.92 -0.99
C SER A 24 4.40 -9.70 -1.76
N SER A 25 5.15 -9.26 -2.77
CA SER A 25 4.70 -8.22 -3.69
C SER A 25 3.38 -8.65 -4.35
N GLY A 26 2.43 -7.72 -4.41
CA GLY A 26 1.10 -7.96 -4.97
C GLY A 26 0.78 -6.89 -5.99
N GLU A 27 0.89 -7.22 -7.28
CA GLU A 27 0.58 -6.32 -8.39
C GLU A 27 -0.87 -5.83 -8.34
N TRP A 28 -1.78 -6.69 -7.92
CA TRP A 28 -3.22 -6.44 -7.91
C TRP A 28 -3.72 -6.51 -6.47
N CYS A 29 -3.73 -5.37 -5.78
CA CYS A 29 -4.47 -5.24 -4.53
C CYS A 29 -5.89 -4.74 -4.83
N ASP A 30 -6.89 -5.39 -4.24
CA ASP A 30 -8.30 -5.00 -4.32
C ASP A 30 -8.83 -4.69 -2.91
N GLY A 31 -9.79 -3.79 -2.80
CA GLY A 31 -10.36 -3.40 -1.51
C GLY A 31 -9.34 -2.72 -0.58
N HIS A 32 -9.52 -2.91 0.74
CA HIS A 32 -8.67 -2.34 1.79
C HIS A 32 -7.63 -3.37 2.23
N VAL A 33 -6.48 -3.39 1.54
CA VAL A 33 -5.37 -4.29 1.84
C VAL A 33 -4.18 -3.49 2.33
N ARG A 34 -3.57 -3.97 3.42
CA ARG A 34 -2.28 -3.47 3.93
C ARG A 34 -1.24 -4.56 3.66
N ARG A 35 -0.07 -4.17 3.13
CA ARG A 35 1.06 -5.07 2.91
C ARG A 35 2.32 -4.45 3.46
N VAL A 36 3.19 -5.26 4.04
CA VAL A 36 4.53 -4.86 4.45
C VAL A 36 5.55 -5.58 3.59
N CYS A 37 6.21 -4.86 2.69
CA CYS A 37 7.21 -5.44 1.82
C CYS A 37 8.62 -5.36 2.45
N PRO A 38 9.51 -6.33 2.17
CA PRO A 38 10.89 -6.26 2.63
C PRO A 38 11.64 -5.14 1.89
N PRO A 39 12.66 -4.52 2.52
CA PRO A 39 13.41 -3.40 1.91
C PRO A 39 14.21 -3.79 0.65
N ALA A 40 14.38 -5.09 0.43
CA ALA A 40 15.04 -5.66 -0.75
C ALA A 40 14.08 -5.85 -1.95
N CYS A 41 12.77 -5.70 -1.78
CA CYS A 41 11.80 -5.83 -2.87
C CYS A 41 11.82 -4.56 -3.73
N GLU A 42 12.26 -4.70 -4.99
CA GLU A 42 12.38 -3.57 -5.91
C GLU A 42 11.02 -3.02 -6.32
N GLU A 43 10.03 -3.88 -6.57
CA GLU A 43 8.66 -3.46 -6.91
C GLU A 43 8.04 -2.60 -5.79
N ALA A 44 8.31 -2.95 -4.53
CA ALA A 44 7.86 -2.17 -3.39
C ALA A 44 8.60 -0.82 -3.30
N ARG A 45 9.92 -0.82 -3.54
CA ARG A 45 10.75 0.39 -3.55
C ARG A 45 10.35 1.38 -4.65
N GLN A 46 9.93 0.86 -5.80
CA GLN A 46 9.42 1.65 -6.92
C GLN A 46 7.95 2.05 -6.73
N HIS A 47 7.31 1.59 -5.66
CA HIS A 47 5.89 1.77 -5.39
C HIS A 47 5.03 1.33 -6.58
N ALA A 48 5.42 0.24 -7.23
CA ALA A 48 4.78 -0.31 -8.41
C ALA A 48 3.43 -0.94 -8.07
N SER A 49 2.49 -0.86 -9.02
CA SER A 49 1.16 -1.49 -8.94
C SER A 49 0.70 -1.82 -10.36
N GLY A 50 -0.04 -2.92 -10.53
CA GLY A 50 -0.70 -3.26 -11.79
C GLY A 50 -1.85 -2.30 -12.12
N TRP A 51 -2.33 -1.53 -11.15
CA TRP A 51 -3.33 -0.48 -11.39
C TRP A 51 -2.70 0.79 -11.95
N ALA A 52 -3.45 1.47 -12.82
CA ALA A 52 -3.12 2.83 -13.23
C ALA A 52 -3.34 3.77 -12.04
N MET A 53 -2.23 4.29 -11.48
CA MET A 53 -2.24 5.10 -10.27
C MET A 53 -1.66 6.49 -10.55
N ARG A 54 -2.29 7.55 -10.02
CA ARG A 54 -1.76 8.92 -10.00
C ARG A 54 -1.25 9.32 -8.63
N HIS A 55 -0.17 10.09 -8.59
CA HIS A 55 0.28 10.73 -7.37
C HIS A 55 -0.75 11.76 -6.89
N THR A 56 -0.98 11.82 -5.58
CA THR A 56 -1.86 12.79 -4.94
C THR A 56 -1.08 13.49 -3.85
N ASN A 57 -1.06 14.83 -3.87
CA ASN A 57 -0.43 15.59 -2.80
C ASN A 57 -1.24 15.43 -1.51
N ASN A 58 -0.59 14.98 -0.44
CA ASN A 58 -1.15 14.79 0.89
C ASN A 58 -0.50 15.71 1.94
N HIS A 59 0.38 16.62 1.53
CA HIS A 59 1.20 17.48 2.37
C HIS A 59 2.05 16.75 3.43
N ASN A 60 2.37 15.47 3.21
CA ASN A 60 3.25 14.68 4.06
C ASN A 60 4.35 14.01 3.24
N VAL A 61 5.58 14.51 3.36
CA VAL A 61 6.74 14.02 2.58
C VAL A 61 7.17 12.60 2.96
N HIS A 62 6.74 12.09 4.11
CA HIS A 62 7.06 10.74 4.58
C HIS A 62 6.07 9.69 4.06
N ILE A 63 4.94 10.10 3.48
CA ILE A 63 3.91 9.18 3.00
C ILE A 63 3.67 9.44 1.52
N LEU A 64 3.95 8.46 0.67
CA LEU A 64 3.55 8.53 -0.72
C LEU A 64 2.06 8.14 -0.85
N LYS A 65 1.25 9.07 -1.36
CA LYS A 65 -0.17 8.81 -1.64
C LYS A 65 -0.44 8.72 -3.13
N LYS A 66 -0.98 7.59 -3.56
CA LYS A 66 -1.44 7.38 -4.94
C LYS A 66 -2.94 7.05 -4.94
N SER A 67 -3.65 7.58 -5.92
CA SER A 67 -5.07 7.26 -6.16
C SER A 67 -5.19 6.58 -7.51
N CYS A 68 -5.97 5.51 -7.60
CA CYS A 68 -6.26 4.90 -8.90
C CYS A 68 -6.90 5.93 -9.84
N LEU A 69 -6.54 5.86 -11.11
CA LEU A 69 -7.14 6.64 -12.18
C LEU A 69 -8.50 6.10 -12.62
N GLY A 70 -8.89 4.94 -12.07
CA GLY A 70 -9.97 4.11 -12.59
C GLY A 70 -9.47 3.24 -13.73
N VAL A 71 -10.01 2.03 -13.84
CA VAL A 71 -10.15 1.37 -15.13
C VAL A 71 -11.31 2.09 -15.84
N SER A 72 -11.42 2.01 -17.17
CA SER A 72 -12.59 2.50 -17.93
C SER A 72 -13.95 1.94 -17.45
N THR A 73 -13.95 1.11 -16.40
CA THR A 73 -15.05 0.72 -15.53
C THR A 73 -14.56 0.78 -14.07
N GLY A 74 -15.26 1.55 -13.24
CA GLY A 74 -14.74 2.09 -11.99
C GLY A 74 -14.62 1.09 -10.83
N LEU A 75 -13.47 1.14 -10.14
CA LEU A 75 -13.34 0.82 -8.73
C LEU A 75 -12.20 1.69 -8.17
N LEU A 76 -12.46 2.40 -7.07
CA LEU A 76 -11.54 3.38 -6.50
C LEU A 76 -10.64 2.71 -5.43
N THR A 77 -9.52 2.12 -5.81
CA THR A 77 -8.54 1.57 -4.86
C THR A 77 -7.47 2.62 -4.53
N LYS A 78 -7.46 3.10 -3.29
CA LYS A 78 -6.33 3.87 -2.74
C LYS A 78 -5.18 2.89 -2.47
N MET A 79 -4.08 2.99 -3.21
CA MET A 79 -2.83 2.35 -2.81
C MET A 79 -1.92 3.42 -2.22
N GLN A 80 -1.72 3.35 -0.92
CA GLN A 80 -0.67 4.08 -0.23
C GLN A 80 0.48 3.11 -0.06
N THR A 81 1.61 3.39 -0.71
CA THR A 81 2.83 2.61 -0.57
C THR A 81 3.80 3.45 0.25
N THR A 82 4.39 2.87 1.29
CA THR A 82 5.38 3.51 2.17
C THR A 82 6.68 3.77 1.43
#